data_AF-A0A9E2Y6R7-F1
#
_entry.id   AF-A0A9E2Y6R7-F1
#
_cell.length_a   1.000
_cell.length_b   1.000
_cell.length_c   1.000
_cell.angle_alpha   90.00
_cell.angle_beta   90.00
_cell.angle_gamma   90.00
#
_symmetry.space_group_name_H-M   'P 1'
#
loop_
_entity.id
_entity.type
_entity.pdbx_description
1 polymer ?
#
loop_
_entity_poly.entity_id
_entity_poly.type
_entity_poly.pdbx_seq_one_letter_code
_entity_poly.pdbx_strand_id
1 'polypeptide(L)'
;LRVAPLASVAVGGIAGALLDSLLGATLQALRWCPTCRRGCETRRHSCGTPATLRRGLNWMENDAVNFAATLCGAVVALLLATT
;
A
#
# COMPACT_ATOMS: atom_id res chain seq x y z
N LEU A 1 4.22 -10.68 29.33
CA LEU A 1 3.74 -10.02 28.10
C LEU A 1 2.22 -10.17 28.08
N ARG A 2 1.47 -9.11 28.37
CA ARG A 2 0.04 -9.09 28.06
C ARG A 2 -0.04 -9.09 26.54
N VAL A 3 -0.43 -10.20 25.95
CA VAL A 3 -0.83 -10.23 24.54
C VAL A 3 -1.89 -9.13 24.40
N ALA A 4 -1.56 -8.03 23.71
CA ALA A 4 -2.60 -7.21 23.10
C ALA A 4 -3.60 -8.20 22.47
N PRO A 5 -4.92 -8.00 22.58
CA PRO A 5 -5.87 -9.05 22.26
C PRO A 5 -5.56 -9.52 20.84
N LEU A 6 -5.07 -10.77 20.70
CA LEU A 6 -4.53 -11.26 19.42
C LEU A 6 -5.57 -11.09 18.30
N ALA A 7 -6.85 -11.14 18.68
CA ALA A 7 -7.98 -10.80 17.84
C ALA A 7 -7.93 -9.37 17.28
N SER A 8 -7.66 -8.32 18.07
CA SER A 8 -7.60 -6.94 17.57
C SER A 8 -6.46 -6.75 16.57
N VAL A 9 -5.29 -7.35 16.84
CA VAL A 9 -4.15 -7.33 15.93
C VAL A 9 -4.47 -8.09 14.64
N ALA A 10 -5.10 -9.26 14.73
CA ALA A 10 -5.48 -10.06 13.56
C ALA A 10 -6.51 -9.33 12.69
N VAL A 11 -7.56 -8.77 13.30
CA VAL A 11 -8.61 -8.01 12.59
C VAL A 11 -8.03 -6.74 11.97
N GLY A 12 -7.17 -6.02 12.70
CA GLY A 12 -6.44 -4.87 12.16
C GLY A 12 -5.56 -5.24 10.97
N GLY A 13 -4.80 -6.33 11.07
CA GLY A 13 -3.98 -6.84 9.96
C GLY A 13 -4.79 -7.19 8.72
N ILE A 14 -5.95 -7.86 8.88
CA ILE A 14 -6.86 -8.16 7.78
C ILE A 14 -7.40 -6.88 7.16
N ALA A 15 -7.85 -5.91 7.97
CA ALA A 15 -8.37 -4.65 7.45
C ALA A 15 -7.30 -3.88 6.65
N GLY A 16 -6.08 -3.80 7.17
CA GLY A 16 -4.94 -3.21 6.47
C GLY A 16 -4.64 -3.89 5.14
N ALA A 17 -4.58 -5.23 5.12
CA ALA A 17 -4.30 -6.00 3.89
C ALA A 17 -5.40 -5.85 2.82
N LEU A 18 -6.67 -5.77 3.24
CA LEU A 18 -7.79 -5.50 2.34
C LEU A 18 -7.69 -4.10 1.74
N LEU A 19 -7.36 -3.10 2.55
CA LEU A 19 -7.19 -1.73 2.07
C LEU A 19 -5.98 -1.61 1.14
N ASP A 20 -4.87 -2.26 1.47
CA ASP A 20 -3.68 -2.36 0.61
C ASP A 20 -4.03 -2.90 -0.77
N SER A 21 -4.71 -4.05 -0.81
CA SER A 21 -5.14 -4.67 -2.08
C SER A 21 -6.10 -3.77 -2.86
N LEU A 22 -7.04 -3.11 -2.18
CA LEU A 22 -7.98 -2.20 -2.83
C LEU A 22 -7.27 -0.99 -3.44
N LEU A 23 -6.41 -0.31 -2.67
CA LEU A 23 -5.67 0.85 -3.12
C LEU A 23 -4.65 0.48 -4.21
N GLY A 24 -3.93 -0.63 -4.04
CA GLY A 24 -3.02 -1.21 -5.01
C GLY A 24 -3.70 -1.50 -6.34
N ALA A 25 -4.88 -2.11 -6.29
CA ALA A 25 -5.63 -2.46 -7.48
C ALA A 25 -6.27 -1.25 -8.18
N THR A 26 -6.63 -0.17 -7.47
CA THR A 26 -7.46 0.92 -8.01
C THR A 26 -6.72 2.25 -8.18
N LEU A 27 -5.93 2.66 -7.20
CA LEU A 27 -5.34 4.00 -7.10
C LEU A 27 -3.83 4.03 -7.22
N GLN A 28 -3.12 2.93 -6.96
CA GLN A 28 -1.65 2.89 -6.99
C GLN A 28 -1.09 3.21 -8.38
N ALA A 29 -0.04 4.03 -8.38
CA ALA A 29 0.70 4.44 -9.56
C ALA A 29 1.41 3.23 -10.19
N LEU A 30 0.89 2.77 -11.32
CA LEU A 30 1.61 1.86 -12.21
C LEU A 30 2.25 2.66 -13.34
N ARG A 31 3.56 2.47 -13.51
CA ARG A 31 4.39 3.20 -14.47
C ARG A 31 5.00 2.25 -15.49
N TRP A 32 5.51 2.81 -16.57
CA TRP A 32 6.10 2.07 -17.66
C TRP A 32 7.44 2.64 -18.06
N CYS A 33 8.42 1.76 -18.20
CA CYS A 33 9.72 2.11 -18.74
C CYS A 33 9.70 1.94 -20.28
N PRO A 34 9.89 3.01 -21.08
CA PRO A 34 9.92 2.90 -22.53
C PRO A 34 11.15 2.12 -23.02
N THR A 35 12.28 2.19 -22.32
CA THR A 35 13.54 1.52 -22.68
C THR A 35 13.47 0.02 -22.45
N CYS A 36 13.11 -0.41 -21.23
CA CYS A 36 13.05 -1.84 -20.89
C CYS A 36 11.76 -2.51 -21.36
N ARG A 37 10.75 -1.72 -21.76
CA ARG A 37 9.41 -2.18 -22.14
C ARG A 37 8.78 -3.05 -21.05
N ARG A 38 8.82 -2.57 -19.80
CA ARG A 38 8.28 -3.25 -18.62
C ARG A 38 7.55 -2.26 -17.71
N GLY A 39 6.60 -2.79 -16.95
CA GLY A 39 5.93 -2.06 -15.88
C GLY A 39 6.85 -1.89 -14.67
N CYS A 40 6.68 -0.80 -13.95
CA CYS A 40 7.36 -0.53 -12.68
C CYS A 40 6.50 0.40 -11.81
N GLU A 41 6.80 0.46 -10.52
CA GLU A 41 6.05 1.31 -9.58
C GLU A 41 6.78 2.62 -9.29
N THR A 42 8.07 2.70 -9.61
CA THR A 42 8.92 3.87 -9.35
C THR A 42 8.91 4.87 -10.50
N ARG A 43 9.17 6.15 -10.20
CA ARG A 43 9.32 7.22 -11.20
C ARG A 43 10.51 7.06 -12.13
N ARG A 44 11.53 6.32 -11.69
CA ARG A 44 12.71 5.98 -12.48
C ARG A 44 12.91 4.49 -12.39
N HIS A 45 12.94 3.82 -13.54
CA HIS A 45 13.18 2.39 -13.60
C HIS A 45 14.61 2.07 -13.16
N SER A 46 14.89 0.82 -12.79
CA SER A 46 16.23 0.38 -12.36
C SER A 46 17.32 0.59 -13.43
N CYS A 47 16.94 0.68 -14.70
CA CYS A 47 17.83 1.05 -15.80
C CYS A 47 18.16 2.56 -15.88
N GLY A 48 17.63 3.37 -14.96
CA GLY A 48 17.82 4.81 -14.92
C GLY A 48 16.87 5.62 -15.80
N THR A 49 16.03 5.01 -16.65
CA THR A 49 15.10 5.78 -17.51
C THR A 49 13.90 6.31 -16.69
N PRO A 50 13.50 7.58 -16.85
CA PRO A 50 12.24 8.08 -16.29
C PRO A 50 11.05 7.26 -16.79
N ALA A 51 10.22 6.79 -15.87
CA ALA A 51 9.04 6.01 -16.17
C ALA A 51 7.82 6.92 -16.39
N THR A 52 6.97 6.55 -17.33
CA THR A 52 5.73 7.29 -17.61
C THR A 52 4.57 6.68 -16.82
N LEU A 53 3.69 7.52 -16.27
CA LEU A 53 2.49 7.05 -15.58
C LEU A 53 1.56 6.36 -16.58
N ARG A 54 1.17 5.11 -16.30
CA ARG A 54 0.19 4.36 -17.10
C ARG A 54 -1.19 4.39 -16.48
N ARG A 55 -1.28 4.26 -15.15
CA ARG A 55 -2.53 4.16 -14.40
C ARG A 55 -2.33 4.58 -12.95
N GLY A 56 -3.45 4.92 -12.28
CA GLY A 56 -3.47 5.31 -10.88
C GLY A 56 -3.20 6.79 -10.69
N LEU A 57 -3.02 7.20 -9.45
CA LEU A 57 -2.73 8.58 -9.08
C LEU A 57 -1.22 8.79 -9.05
N ASN A 58 -0.73 9.86 -9.68
CA ASN A 58 0.70 10.17 -9.76
C ASN A 58 1.42 10.17 -8.40
N TRP A 59 0.73 10.54 -7.32
CA TRP A 59 1.29 10.62 -5.98
C TRP A 59 1.08 9.36 -5.13
N MET A 60 0.20 8.45 -5.54
CA MET A 60 -0.12 7.23 -4.78
C MET A 60 0.87 6.12 -5.15
N GLU A 61 2.08 6.22 -4.62
CA GLU A 61 3.11 5.18 -4.79
C GLU A 61 2.96 4.08 -3.72
N ASN A 62 3.75 3.02 -3.81
CA ASN A 62 3.76 1.91 -2.84
C ASN A 62 3.85 2.41 -1.39
N ASP A 63 4.67 3.42 -1.12
CA ASP A 63 4.82 3.97 0.24
C ASP A 63 3.54 4.64 0.75
N ALA A 64 2.79 5.31 -0.13
CA ALA A 64 1.51 5.93 0.23
C ALA A 64 0.42 4.86 0.49
N VAL A 65 0.40 3.79 -0.31
CA VAL A 65 -0.48 2.63 -0.11
C VAL A 65 -0.17 1.94 1.22
N ASN A 66 1.11 1.63 1.47
CA ASN A 66 1.58 1.02 2.71
C ASN A 66 1.25 1.88 3.94
N PHE A 67 1.42 3.19 3.84
CA PHE A 67 1.06 4.11 4.91
C PHE A 67 -0.44 4.06 5.23
N ALA A 68 -1.30 4.14 4.20
CA ALA A 68 -2.75 4.08 4.38
C ALA A 68 -3.20 2.72 4.95
N ALA A 69 -2.67 1.62 4.42
CA ALA A 69 -2.95 0.26 4.89
C ALA A 69 -2.53 0.06 6.36
N THR A 70 -1.32 0.49 6.71
CA THR A 70 -0.78 0.39 8.08
C THR A 70 -1.57 1.25 9.05
N LEU A 71 -1.90 2.49 8.66
CA LEU A 71 -2.72 3.39 9.47
C LEU A 71 -4.11 2.81 9.71
N CYS A 72 -4.74 2.24 8.67
CA CYS A 72 -6.04 1.57 8.80
C CYS A 72 -5.97 0.41 9.79
N GLY A 73 -4.99 -0.48 9.64
CA GLY A 73 -4.81 -1.61 10.55
C GLY A 73 -4.55 -1.17 11.99
N ALA A 74 -3.76 -0.13 12.20
CA ALA A 74 -3.49 0.44 13.52
C ALA A 74 -4.75 1.04 14.16
N VAL A 75 -5.55 1.80 13.40
CA VAL A 75 -6.81 2.38 13.89
C VAL A 75 -7.81 1.29 14.26
N VAL A 76 -8.00 0.28 13.41
CA VAL A 76 -8.91 -0.85 13.69
C VAL A 76 -8.47 -1.62 14.93
N ALA A 77 -7.17 -1.92 15.05
CA ALA A 77 -6.64 -2.63 16.21
C ALA A 77 -6.79 -1.79 17.50
N LEU A 78 -6.57 -0.47 17.44
CA LEU A 78 -6.74 0.42 18.58
C LEU A 78 -8.20 0.42 19.04
N LEU A 79 -9.15 0.65 18.14
CA LEU A 79 -10.59 0.69 18.47
C LEU A 79 -11.06 -0.62 19.13
N LEU A 80 -10.61 -1.77 18.61
CA LEU A 80 -10.96 -3.08 19.14
C LEU A 80 -10.21 -3.45 20.44
N ALA A 81 -9.06 -2.85 20.70
CA ALA A 81 -8.31 -3.07 21.94
C ALA A 81 -8.80 -2.18 23.09
N THR A 82 -9.47 -1.07 22.78
CA THR A 82 -10.01 -0.12 23.77
C THR A 82 -11.51 -0.30 24.04
N THR A 83 -12.15 -1.26 23.38
CA THR A 83 -13.53 -1.70 23.64
C THR A 83 -13.55 -2.85 24.62
#